data_AF-A0A9P6JW65-F1
#
_entry.id   AF-A0A9P6JW65-F1
#
_cell.length_a   1.000
_cell.length_b   1.000
_cell.length_c   1.000
_cell.angle_alpha   90.00
_cell.angle_beta   90.00
_cell.angle_gamma   90.00
#
_symmetry.space_group_name_H-M   'P 1'
#
loop_
_entity.id
_entity.type
_entity.pdbx_description
1 polymer ?
#
loop_
_entity_poly.entity_id
_entity_poly.type
_entity_poly.pdbx_seq_one_letter_code
_entity_poly.pdbx_strand_id
1 'polypeptide(L)' 'IQCDLATCKFSPAHPSNCRPPKCTQTCWQYRQFPQQYSPKIDRNCPACANAGAGSGAQQRRRT' A
#
# COMPACT_ATOMS: atom_id res chain seq x y z
N ILE A 1 3.00 14.07 12.80
CA ILE A 1 3.90 13.07 12.17
C ILE A 1 4.70 12.42 13.28
N GLN A 2 4.70 11.09 13.39
CA GLN A 2 5.54 10.39 14.37
C GLN A 2 6.94 10.23 13.76
N CYS A 3 7.87 11.08 14.18
CA CYS A 3 9.23 11.13 13.61
C CYS A 3 10.15 10.03 14.13
N ASP A 4 9.75 9.25 15.12
CA ASP A 4 10.59 8.22 15.75
C ASP A 4 10.42 6.83 15.11
N LEU A 5 9.57 6.72 14.09
CA LEU A 5 9.31 5.48 13.38
C LEU A 5 10.24 5.29 12.19
N ALA A 6 10.63 4.03 11.91
CA ALA A 6 11.37 3.64 10.71
C ALA A 6 10.65 4.00 9.38
N THR A 7 9.37 4.32 9.45
CA THR A 7 8.54 4.80 8.34
C THR A 7 8.51 6.32 8.19
N CYS A 8 9.32 7.08 8.94
CA CYS A 8 9.50 8.52 8.70
C CYS A 8 10.89 8.78 8.10
N LYS A 9 10.96 9.48 6.96
CA LYS A 9 12.22 9.81 6.26
C LYS A 9 13.25 10.51 7.15
N PHE A 10 12.78 11.28 8.12
CA PHE A 10 13.61 12.08 9.02
C PHE A 10 13.92 11.37 10.34
N SER A 11 13.43 10.14 10.52
CA SER A 11 13.67 9.38 11.74
C SER A 11 15.12 8.91 11.83
N PRO A 12 15.74 8.96 13.03
CA PRO A 12 17.00 8.24 13.27
C PRO A 12 16.87 6.72 13.04
N ALA A 13 15.67 6.17 13.25
CA ALA A 13 15.38 4.76 13.03
C ALA A 13 15.10 4.41 11.55
N HIS A 14 15.17 5.40 10.65
CA HIS A 14 14.87 5.20 9.24
C HIS A 14 15.99 4.42 8.55
N PRO A 15 15.70 3.30 7.89
CA PRO A 15 16.73 2.47 7.31
C PRO A 15 17.25 3.07 5.99
N SER A 16 18.55 2.95 5.74
CA SER A 16 19.21 3.45 4.52
C SER A 16 18.74 2.73 3.24
N ASN A 17 18.10 1.57 3.39
CA ASN A 17 17.51 0.79 2.29
C ASN A 17 16.09 1.24 1.91
N CYS A 18 15.51 2.25 2.59
CA CYS A 18 14.21 2.81 2.21
C CYS A 18 14.36 3.61 0.91
N ARG A 19 14.23 2.91 -0.22
CA ARG A 19 14.24 3.48 -1.57
C ARG A 19 12.92 3.15 -2.31
N PRO A 20 12.50 3.97 -3.27
CA PRO A 20 11.38 3.63 -4.14
C PRO A 20 11.62 2.30 -4.87
N PRO A 21 10.56 1.47 -5.10
CA PRO A 21 9.16 1.75 -4.81
C PRO A 21 8.74 1.39 -3.37
N LYS A 22 9.50 0.59 -2.62
CA LYS A 22 9.08 0.07 -1.31
C LYS A 22 8.89 1.18 -0.25
N CYS A 23 9.75 2.20 -0.29
CA CYS A 23 9.68 3.33 0.64
C CYS A 23 8.39 4.15 0.48
N THR A 24 7.90 4.34 -0.76
CA THR A 24 6.68 5.13 -1.00
C THR A 24 5.41 4.42 -0.52
N GLN A 25 5.46 3.10 -0.32
CA GLN A 25 4.36 2.29 0.20
C GLN A 25 4.26 2.34 1.73
N THR A 26 5.37 2.62 2.41
CA THR A 26 5.49 2.44 3.87
C THR A 26 5.77 3.75 4.60
N CYS A 27 6.39 4.74 3.94
CA CYS A 27 6.81 5.96 4.61
C CYS A 27 5.67 6.99 4.71
N TRP A 28 5.47 7.52 5.92
CA TRP A 28 4.41 8.48 6.27
C TRP A 28 4.46 9.75 5.43
N GLN A 29 5.65 10.24 5.07
CA GLN A 29 5.81 11.44 4.25
C GLN A 29 5.22 11.28 2.84
N TYR A 30 5.23 10.06 2.28
CA TYR A 30 4.66 9.79 0.96
C TYR A 30 3.18 9.40 1.02
N ARG A 31 2.65 9.10 2.20
CA ARG A 31 1.25 8.69 2.43
C ARG A 31 0.39 9.79 3.02
N GLN A 32 0.82 11.05 2.90
CA GLN A 32 0.02 12.20 3.29
C GLN A 32 -1.15 12.36 2.29
N PHE A 33 -2.32 12.74 2.79
CA PHE A 33 -3.47 13.05 1.95
C PHE A 33 -3.09 14.09 0.88
N PRO A 34 -3.58 13.97 -0.38
CA PRO A 34 -4.51 12.98 -0.92
C PRO A 34 -3.84 11.73 -1.51
N GLN A 35 -2.52 11.57 -1.38
CA GLN A 35 -1.77 10.48 -2.00
C GLN A 35 -2.06 9.16 -1.26
N GLN A 36 -3.01 8.40 -1.78
CA GLN A 36 -3.33 7.04 -1.30
C GLN A 36 -2.58 6.00 -2.15
N TYR A 37 -1.66 5.27 -1.53
CA TYR A 37 -1.06 4.09 -2.15
C TYR A 37 -2.11 2.99 -2.29
N SER A 38 -2.54 2.72 -3.52
CA SER A 38 -3.45 1.63 -3.87
C SER A 38 -2.65 0.58 -4.65
N PRO A 39 -2.11 -0.47 -3.99
CA PRO A 39 -1.40 -1.53 -4.70
C PRO A 39 -2.36 -2.18 -5.72
N LYS A 40 -1.93 -2.25 -6.99
CA LYS A 40 -2.59 -3.15 -7.95
C LYS A 40 -2.28 -4.58 -7.52
N ILE A 41 -3.30 -5.26 -7.01
CA ILE A 41 -3.20 -6.67 -6.62
C ILE A 41 -3.80 -7.47 -7.77
N ASP A 42 -2.96 -8.04 -8.63
CA ASP A 42 -3.39 -8.83 -9.80
C ASP A 42 -3.82 -10.25 -9.43
N ARG A 43 -3.79 -10.59 -8.14
CA ARG A 43 -4.12 -11.93 -7.61
C ARG A 43 -5.30 -11.84 -6.64
N ASN A 44 -6.14 -12.86 -6.64
CA ASN A 44 -7.20 -12.99 -5.66
C ASN A 44 -6.61 -13.04 -4.24
N CYS A 45 -7.28 -12.39 -3.29
CA CYS A 45 -6.94 -12.53 -1.88
C CYS A 45 -7.03 -14.02 -1.47
N PRO A 46 -6.24 -14.53 -0.51
CA PRO A 46 -6.29 -15.96 -0.14
C PRO A 46 -7.69 -16.45 0.22
N ALA A 47 -8.49 -15.63 0.91
CA ALA A 47 -9.89 -15.95 1.20
C ALA A 47 -10.73 -16.06 -0.10
N CYS A 48 -10.52 -15.15 -1.05
CA CYS A 48 -11.18 -15.09 -2.35
C CYS A 48 -10.74 -16.25 -3.28
N ALA A 49 -9.50 -16.72 -3.14
CA ALA A 49 -8.94 -17.82 -3.92
C ALA A 49 -9.46 -19.18 -3.41
N ASN A 50 -9.58 -19.35 -2.09
CA ASN A 50 -10.11 -20.58 -1.48
C ASN A 50 -11.64 -20.67 -1.54
N ALA A 51 -12.34 -19.55 -1.78
CA ALA A 51 -13.79 -19.52 -1.92
C ALA A 51 -14.32 -20.19 -3.20
N GLY A 52 -13.45 -20.69 -4.08
CA GLY A 52 -13.83 -21.52 -5.24
C GLY A 52 -14.71 -20.80 -6.25
N ALA A 53 -14.11 -20.28 -7.32
CA ALA A 53 -14.79 -19.99 -8.60
C ALA A 53 -16.21 -19.39 -8.50
N GLY A 54 -16.34 -18.24 -7.84
CA GLY A 54 -17.57 -17.45 -7.81
C GLY A 54 -17.36 -16.08 -8.43
N SER A 55 -17.42 -16.02 -9.76
CA SER A 55 -17.82 -14.88 -10.60
C SER A 55 -17.11 -13.51 -10.43
N GLY A 56 -16.66 -12.99 -11.57
CA GLY A 56 -15.90 -11.74 -11.68
C GLY A 56 -16.57 -10.51 -11.06
N ALA A 57 -15.74 -9.69 -10.43
CA ALA A 57 -16.08 -8.32 -10.02
C ALA A 57 -15.19 -7.33 -10.77
N GLN A 58 -15.35 -7.29 -12.10
CA GLN A 58 -14.87 -6.20 -12.94
C GLN A 58 -15.99 -5.17 -13.13
N GLN A 59 -15.63 -3.89 -13.03
CA GLN A 59 -16.43 -2.67 -13.22
C GLN A 59 -17.43 -2.27 -12.12
N ARG A 60 -16.95 -1.41 -11.20
CA ARG A 60 -17.76 -0.30 -10.68
C ARG A 60 -18.14 0.62 -11.86
N ARG A 61 -19.38 0.53 -12.35
CA ARG A 61 -19.98 1.60 -13.16
C ARG A 61 -20.37 2.72 -12.20
N ARG A 62 -19.72 3.88 -12.36
CA ARG A 62 -20.19 5.16 -11.81
C ARG A 62 -21.31 5.65 -12.73
N THR A 63 -22.51 5.80 -12.18
CA THR A 63 -23.55 6.70 -12.71
C THR A 63 -23.25 8.11 -12.25
#